data_AF-A0A6P2BMM7-F1
#
_entry.id   AF-A0A6P2BMM7-F1
#
_cell.length_a   1.000
_cell.length_b   1.000
_cell.length_c   1.000
_cell.angle_alpha   90.00
_cell.angle_beta   90.00
_cell.angle_gamma   90.00
#
_symmetry.space_group_name_H-M   'P 1'
#
loop_
_entity.id
_entity.type
_entity.pdbx_description
1 polymer ?
#
loop_
_entity_poly.entity_id
_entity_poly.type
_entity_poly.pdbx_seq_one_letter_code
_entity_poly.pdbx_strand_id
1 'polypeptide(L)'
;PHAIAFDGFRWHTRAFCLKDDCFKDFLLSRIIDIRGSRESETSADDDRDWHSEVTLEIAPHPELSETQAKVIALDYGMRGGKAKIKVRRALLYYALRRLGLDTDPAARRPQDQQIVLLNAADLDARAAALIGASGSGAAG
;
A
#
# COMPACT_ATOMS: atom_id res chain seq x y z
N PRO A 1 -2.00 -12.44 17.78
CA PRO A 1 -1.36 -11.63 16.71
C PRO A 1 -0.12 -12.37 16.23
N HIS A 2 0.20 -12.34 14.94
CA HIS A 2 1.37 -13.07 14.42
C HIS A 2 2.44 -12.16 13.83
N ALA A 3 2.10 -10.90 13.53
CA ALA A 3 3.08 -9.93 13.04
C ALA A 3 2.82 -8.51 13.52
N ILE A 4 3.84 -7.67 13.37
CA ILE A 4 3.82 -6.23 13.57
C ILE A 4 4.36 -5.57 12.30
N ALA A 5 3.69 -4.51 11.84
CA ALA A 5 4.08 -3.75 10.65
C ALA A 5 4.00 -2.25 10.92
N PHE A 6 4.88 -1.48 10.26
CA PHE A 6 4.83 -0.02 10.24
C PHE A 6 4.45 0.45 8.84
N ASP A 7 3.37 1.22 8.74
CA ASP A 7 2.83 1.68 7.45
C ASP A 7 3.45 3.01 6.94
N GLY A 8 4.38 3.59 7.71
CA GLY A 8 4.93 4.92 7.48
C GLY A 8 4.37 6.00 8.40
N PHE A 9 3.24 5.73 9.08
CA PHE A 9 2.56 6.65 10.00
C PHE A 9 2.22 6.00 11.34
N ARG A 10 1.77 4.74 11.34
CA ARG A 10 1.26 4.01 12.50
C ARG A 10 1.78 2.58 12.53
N TRP A 11 1.92 2.07 13.74
CA TRP A 11 2.20 0.66 13.99
C TRP A 11 0.90 -0.14 13.99
N HIS A 12 0.91 -1.24 13.26
CA HIS A 12 -0.18 -2.20 13.16
C HIS A 12 0.28 -3.54 13.70
N THR A 13 -0.64 -4.27 14.32
CA THR A 13 -0.50 -5.70 14.55
C THR A 13 -1.43 -6.45 13.60
N ARG A 14 -0.91 -7.52 12.99
CA ARG A 14 -1.68 -8.38 12.11
C ARG A 14 -2.10 -9.63 12.85
N ALA A 15 -3.38 -9.96 12.77
CA ALA A 15 -3.96 -11.10 13.47
C ALA A 15 -5.17 -11.65 12.72
N PHE A 16 -5.47 -12.91 12.95
CA PHE A 16 -6.76 -13.48 12.56
C PHE A 16 -7.88 -12.89 13.41
N CYS A 17 -8.92 -12.37 12.78
CA CYS A 17 -10.08 -11.83 13.45
C CYS A 17 -11.22 -12.84 13.42
N LEU A 18 -11.50 -13.47 14.56
CA LEU A 18 -12.59 -14.47 14.71
C LEU A 18 -13.97 -13.93 14.31
N LYS A 19 -14.22 -12.63 14.48
CA LYS A 19 -15.51 -12.01 14.15
C LYS A 19 -15.75 -11.93 12.65
N ASP A 20 -14.70 -11.60 11.90
CA ASP A 20 -14.77 -11.33 10.47
C ASP A 20 -14.15 -12.48 9.64
N ASP A 21 -13.75 -13.56 10.31
CA ASP A 21 -13.16 -14.78 9.75
C ASP A 21 -12.02 -14.52 8.74
N CYS A 22 -11.16 -13.54 9.04
CA CYS A 22 -10.07 -13.14 8.14
C CYS A 22 -8.88 -12.54 8.88
N PHE A 23 -7.71 -12.55 8.22
CA PHE A 23 -6.53 -11.82 8.68
C PHE A 23 -6.65 -10.34 8.37
N LYS A 24 -6.44 -9.49 9.37
CA LYS A 24 -6.47 -8.04 9.20
C LYS A 24 -5.53 -7.32 10.17
N ASP A 25 -5.34 -6.04 9.87
CA ASP A 25 -4.42 -5.17 10.59
C ASP A 25 -5.20 -4.35 11.62
N PHE A 26 -4.68 -4.29 12.84
CA PHE A 26 -5.22 -3.54 13.96
C PHE A 26 -4.21 -2.50 14.39
N LEU A 27 -4.66 -1.25 14.58
CA LEU A 27 -3.80 -0.21 15.12
C LEU A 27 -3.34 -0.56 16.52
N LEU A 28 -2.03 -0.71 16.70
CA LEU A 28 -1.44 -1.13 17.96
C LEU A 28 -1.77 -0.13 19.08
N SER A 29 -1.81 1.17 18.75
CA SER A 29 -2.16 2.24 19.70
C SER A 29 -3.61 2.26 20.16
N ARG A 30 -4.51 1.48 19.54
CA ARG A 30 -5.92 1.38 19.94
C ARG A 30 -6.20 0.15 20.81
N ILE A 31 -5.20 -0.69 21.06
CA ILE A 31 -5.32 -1.86 21.94
C ILE A 31 -5.07 -1.38 23.37
N ILE A 32 -6.15 -1.18 24.11
CA ILE A 32 -6.11 -0.64 25.48
C ILE A 32 -6.09 -1.71 26.57
N ASP A 33 -6.62 -2.90 26.28
CA ASP A 33 -6.73 -4.00 27.24
C ASP A 33 -6.93 -5.35 26.53
N ILE A 34 -6.59 -6.44 27.20
CA ILE A 34 -6.75 -7.82 26.74
C ILE A 34 -7.63 -8.56 27.76
N ARG A 35 -8.80 -9.00 27.33
CA ARG A 35 -9.78 -9.68 28.21
C ARG A 35 -9.51 -11.17 28.43
N GLY A 36 -8.68 -11.79 27.60
CA GLY A 36 -8.34 -13.21 27.68
C GLY A 36 -7.50 -13.68 26.50
N SER A 37 -6.85 -14.83 26.66
CA SER A 37 -6.06 -15.49 25.62
C SER A 37 -6.49 -16.94 25.48
N ARG A 38 -6.46 -17.42 24.24
CA ARG A 38 -6.59 -18.85 23.89
C ARG A 38 -5.72 -19.12 22.69
N GLU A 39 -5.39 -20.39 22.47
CA GLU A 39 -4.77 -20.79 21.21
C GLU A 39 -5.73 -20.55 20.05
N SER A 40 -5.16 -20.15 18.92
CA SER A 40 -5.89 -19.96 17.67
C SER A 40 -5.96 -21.29 16.93
N GLU A 41 -7.14 -21.65 16.44
CA GLU A 41 -7.29 -22.79 15.53
C GLU A 41 -6.74 -22.47 14.13
N THR A 42 -6.69 -21.17 13.76
CA THR A 42 -6.09 -20.69 12.51
C THR A 42 -4.59 -20.47 12.68
N SER A 43 -3.78 -21.03 11.76
CA SER A 43 -2.33 -20.87 11.77
C SER A 43 -1.92 -19.51 11.19
N ALA A 44 -0.84 -18.93 11.70
CA ALA A 44 -0.23 -17.74 11.09
C ALA A 44 0.22 -17.98 9.64
N ASP A 45 0.51 -19.23 9.27
CA ASP A 45 0.91 -19.62 7.91
C ASP A 45 -0.25 -19.53 6.91
N ASP A 46 -1.50 -19.51 7.40
CA ASP A 46 -2.69 -19.37 6.56
C ASP A 46 -2.87 -17.93 6.03
N ASP A 47 -2.12 -16.97 6.56
CA ASP A 47 -2.15 -15.57 6.15
C ASP A 47 -1.42 -15.34 4.82
N ARG A 48 -2.08 -15.74 3.72
CA ARG A 48 -1.51 -15.64 2.38
C ARG A 48 -1.10 -14.22 2.00
N ASP A 49 -1.89 -13.22 2.39
CA ASP A 49 -1.59 -11.81 2.07
C ASP A 49 -0.35 -11.31 2.81
N TRP A 50 -0.09 -11.84 4.01
CA TRP A 50 1.16 -11.54 4.72
C TRP A 50 2.36 -12.24 4.10
N HIS A 51 2.22 -13.50 3.72
CA HIS A 51 3.31 -14.34 3.22
C HIS A 51 3.62 -14.18 1.73
N SER A 52 2.86 -13.34 1.02
CA SER A 52 3.10 -13.05 -0.38
C SER A 52 3.40 -11.57 -0.63
N GLU A 53 4.13 -11.31 -1.71
CA GLU A 53 4.53 -9.98 -2.12
C GLU A 53 3.96 -9.64 -3.50
N VAL A 54 3.76 -8.35 -3.74
CA VAL A 54 3.56 -7.76 -5.07
C VAL A 54 4.67 -6.75 -5.33
N THR A 55 4.93 -6.51 -6.61
CA THR A 55 5.93 -5.52 -7.04
C THR A 55 5.23 -4.32 -7.64
N LEU A 56 5.45 -3.14 -7.07
CA LEU A 56 5.05 -1.87 -7.68
C LEU A 56 6.14 -1.45 -8.66
N GLU A 57 5.77 -1.25 -9.92
CA GLU A 57 6.66 -0.65 -10.91
C GLU A 57 6.33 0.84 -11.04
N ILE A 58 7.26 1.69 -10.64
CA ILE A 58 7.07 3.14 -10.63
C ILE A 58 7.99 3.83 -11.65
N ALA A 59 7.54 4.97 -12.16
CA ALA A 59 8.32 5.89 -13.01
C ALA A 59 8.03 7.35 -12.61
N PRO A 60 8.85 8.33 -13.05
CA PRO A 60 8.53 9.73 -12.87
C PRO A 60 7.22 10.06 -13.60
N HIS A 61 6.47 11.02 -13.08
CA HIS A 61 5.25 11.49 -13.74
C HIS A 61 5.58 12.05 -15.14
N PRO A 62 4.85 11.65 -16.20
CA PRO A 62 5.22 11.95 -17.59
C PRO A 62 5.20 13.44 -17.94
N GLU A 63 4.39 14.22 -17.22
CA GLU A 63 4.28 15.68 -17.40
C GLU A 63 5.35 16.49 -16.64
N LEU A 64 6.27 15.84 -15.93
CA LEU A 64 7.42 16.54 -15.35
C LEU A 64 8.40 16.95 -16.45
N SER A 65 9.06 18.11 -16.25
CA SER A 65 10.21 18.46 -17.09
C SER A 65 11.30 17.40 -17.00
N GLU A 66 12.14 17.30 -18.02
CA GLU A 66 13.24 16.33 -18.05
C GLU A 66 14.16 16.45 -16.83
N THR A 67 14.44 17.68 -16.39
CA THR A 67 15.24 17.95 -15.19
C THR A 67 14.56 17.44 -13.92
N GLN A 68 13.26 17.70 -13.75
CA GLN A 68 12.51 17.18 -12.60
C GLN A 68 12.46 15.66 -12.62
N ALA A 69 12.16 15.05 -13.78
CA ALA A 69 12.12 13.60 -13.92
C ALA A 69 13.46 12.94 -13.57
N LYS A 70 14.59 13.56 -13.93
CA LYS A 70 15.93 13.09 -13.53
C LYS A 70 16.14 13.14 -12.02
N VAL A 71 15.72 14.21 -11.34
CA VAL A 71 15.80 14.31 -9.88
C VAL A 71 14.96 13.21 -9.21
N ILE A 72 13.70 13.05 -9.62
CA ILE A 72 12.81 12.01 -9.09
C ILE A 72 13.37 10.61 -9.35
N ALA A 73 13.94 10.37 -10.54
CA ALA A 73 14.59 9.11 -10.85
C ALA A 73 15.77 8.80 -9.92
N LEU A 74 16.53 9.81 -9.51
CA LEU A 74 17.61 9.66 -8.54
C LEU A 74 17.07 9.37 -7.13
N ASP A 75 16.07 10.11 -6.66
CA ASP A 75 15.47 9.95 -5.32
C ASP A 75 14.91 8.53 -5.08
N TYR A 76 14.33 7.93 -6.13
CA TYR A 76 13.77 6.58 -6.09
C TYR A 76 14.75 5.49 -6.57
N GLY A 77 16.00 5.84 -6.90
CA GLY A 77 16.99 4.87 -7.38
C GLY A 77 16.60 4.15 -8.67
N MET A 78 15.90 4.84 -9.57
CA MET A 78 15.38 4.29 -10.81
C MET A 78 16.51 3.93 -11.79
N ARG A 79 16.35 2.81 -12.50
CA ARG A 79 17.24 2.38 -13.58
C ARG A 79 16.43 2.24 -14.87
N GLY A 80 16.87 2.91 -15.94
CA GLY A 80 16.09 2.97 -17.18
C GLY A 80 14.74 3.67 -17.01
N GLY A 81 14.66 4.66 -16.12
CA GLY A 81 13.45 5.44 -15.85
C GLY A 81 12.40 4.73 -14.99
N LYS A 82 12.75 3.59 -14.37
CA LYS A 82 11.82 2.82 -13.53
C LYS A 82 12.47 2.32 -12.24
N ALA A 83 11.68 2.16 -11.18
CA ALA A 83 12.06 1.44 -9.97
C ALA A 83 11.02 0.37 -9.63
N LYS A 84 11.47 -0.69 -8.94
CA LYS A 84 10.62 -1.77 -8.45
C LYS A 84 10.61 -1.76 -6.93
N ILE A 85 9.42 -1.67 -6.34
CA ILE A 85 9.23 -1.68 -4.89
C ILE A 85 8.44 -2.94 -4.54
N LYS A 86 9.08 -3.87 -3.83
CA LYS A 86 8.40 -5.06 -3.30
C LYS A 86 7.65 -4.70 -2.03
N VAL A 87 6.40 -5.10 -1.94
CA VAL A 87 5.54 -4.89 -0.77
C VAL A 87 4.78 -6.16 -0.47
N ARG A 88 4.61 -6.48 0.82
CA ARG A 88 3.69 -7.55 1.23
C ARG A 88 2.27 -7.17 0.77
N ARG A 89 1.50 -8.14 0.28
CA ARG A 89 0.13 -7.88 -0.19
C ARG A 89 -0.75 -7.27 0.90
N ALA A 90 -0.61 -7.75 2.14
CA ALA A 90 -1.28 -7.19 3.31
C ALA A 90 -1.03 -5.68 3.49
N LEU A 91 0.11 -5.17 3.04
CA LEU A 91 0.50 -3.76 3.21
C LEU A 91 0.32 -2.92 1.95
N LEU A 92 -0.20 -3.50 0.86
CA LEU A 92 -0.30 -2.85 -0.44
C LEU A 92 -1.10 -1.55 -0.38
N TYR A 93 -2.26 -1.57 0.27
CA TYR A 93 -3.09 -0.37 0.45
C TYR A 93 -2.30 0.78 1.07
N TYR A 94 -1.55 0.51 2.15
CA TYR A 94 -0.77 1.53 2.82
C TYR A 94 0.38 2.04 1.96
N ALA A 95 1.06 1.14 1.25
CA ALA A 95 2.14 1.51 0.35
C ALA A 95 1.66 2.44 -0.77
N LEU A 96 0.51 2.13 -1.40
CA LEU A 96 -0.09 2.98 -2.42
C LEU A 96 -0.42 4.37 -1.87
N ARG A 97 -1.10 4.46 -0.71
CA ARG A 97 -1.44 5.75 -0.09
C ARG A 97 -0.22 6.57 0.29
N ARG A 98 0.80 5.93 0.85
CA ARG A 98 2.05 6.59 1.27
C ARG A 98 2.81 7.17 0.06
N LEU A 99 2.73 6.51 -1.09
CA LEU A 99 3.37 6.94 -2.34
C LEU A 99 2.45 7.85 -3.19
N GLY A 100 1.23 8.14 -2.73
CA GLY A 100 0.22 8.87 -3.49
C GLY A 100 -0.34 8.12 -4.71
N LEU A 101 -0.07 6.82 -4.83
CA LEU A 101 -0.49 5.97 -5.95
C LEU A 101 -1.89 5.38 -5.76
N ASP A 102 -2.69 5.96 -4.86
CA ASP A 102 -4.05 5.55 -4.51
C ASP A 102 -5.15 6.29 -5.27
N THR A 103 -4.77 7.10 -6.26
CA THR A 103 -5.69 7.87 -7.09
C THR A 103 -5.25 7.85 -8.54
N ASP A 104 -6.14 8.26 -9.45
CA ASP A 104 -5.77 8.55 -10.83
C ASP A 104 -4.56 9.51 -10.87
N PRO A 105 -3.51 9.21 -11.67
CA PRO A 105 -2.37 10.11 -11.85
C PRO A 105 -2.76 11.54 -12.24
N ALA A 106 -3.83 11.72 -13.01
CA ALA A 106 -4.33 13.02 -13.45
C ALA A 106 -5.09 13.79 -12.34
N ALA A 107 -5.38 13.16 -11.20
CA ALA A 107 -6.12 13.80 -10.12
C ALA A 107 -5.31 14.88 -9.36
N ARG A 108 -3.98 14.92 -9.55
CA ARG A 108 -3.08 15.84 -8.86
C ARG A 108 -2.09 16.43 -9.86
N ARG A 109 -1.56 17.62 -9.55
CA ARG A 109 -0.51 18.21 -10.38
C ARG A 109 0.74 17.35 -10.35
N PRO A 110 1.55 17.28 -11.41
CA PRO A 110 2.77 16.47 -11.46
C PRO A 110 3.78 16.78 -10.34
N GLN A 111 3.80 18.02 -9.83
CA GLN A 111 4.67 18.41 -8.72
C GLN A 111 4.21 17.85 -7.37
N ASP A 112 2.91 17.60 -7.22
CA ASP A 112 2.30 17.01 -6.03
C ASP A 112 2.27 15.48 -6.13
N GLN A 113 2.14 14.93 -7.35
CA GLN A 113 2.23 13.50 -7.66
C GLN A 113 3.42 13.21 -8.60
N GLN A 114 4.59 13.05 -8.01
CA GLN A 114 5.87 13.03 -8.75
C GLN A 114 6.17 11.69 -9.43
N ILE A 115 5.49 10.61 -9.02
CA ILE A 115 5.65 9.27 -9.57
C ILE A 115 4.30 8.70 -10.01
N VAL A 116 4.34 7.79 -10.97
CA VAL A 116 3.17 7.04 -11.45
C VAL A 116 3.40 5.55 -11.34
N LEU A 117 2.32 4.79 -11.18
CA LEU A 117 2.33 3.35 -11.14
C LEU A 117 2.10 2.79 -12.55
N LEU A 118 3.04 2.01 -13.05
CA LEU A 118 3.01 1.48 -14.41
C LEU A 118 2.20 0.21 -14.56
N ASN A 119 2.14 -0.60 -13.50
CA ASN A 119 1.56 -1.94 -13.52
C ASN A 119 0.29 -2.03 -12.67
N ALA A 120 -0.50 -0.95 -12.61
CA ALA A 120 -1.73 -0.91 -11.81
C ALA A 120 -2.72 -2.03 -12.16
N ALA A 121 -2.80 -2.40 -13.44
CA ALA A 121 -3.66 -3.50 -13.92
C ALA A 121 -3.19 -4.90 -13.47
N ASP A 122 -1.91 -5.05 -13.16
CA ASP A 122 -1.32 -6.31 -12.69
C ASP A 122 -1.47 -6.46 -11.17
N LEU A 123 -1.82 -5.37 -10.47
CA LEU A 123 -2.17 -5.42 -9.07
C LEU A 123 -3.58 -6.00 -8.91
N ASP A 124 -3.82 -6.67 -7.79
CA ASP A 124 -5.08 -7.38 -7.58
C ASP A 124 -6.32 -6.46 -7.62
N ALA A 125 -7.50 -7.06 -7.78
CA ALA A 125 -8.76 -6.31 -7.84
C ALA A 125 -8.99 -5.41 -6.59
N ARG A 126 -8.36 -5.74 -5.45
CA ARG A 126 -8.42 -4.92 -4.24
C ARG A 126 -7.60 -3.63 -4.41
N ALA A 127 -6.44 -3.69 -5.05
CA ALA A 127 -5.66 -2.53 -5.47
C ALA A 127 -6.39 -1.67 -6.50
N ALA A 128 -7.02 -2.28 -7.50
CA ALA A 128 -7.78 -1.57 -8.53
C ALA A 128 -8.96 -0.78 -7.95
N ALA A 129 -9.67 -1.34 -6.97
CA ALA A 129 -10.77 -0.67 -6.27
C ALA A 129 -10.30 0.59 -5.52
N LEU A 130 -9.06 0.60 -5.02
CA LEU A 130 -8.49 1.76 -4.32
C LEU A 130 -8.17 2.90 -5.27
N ILE A 131 -7.58 2.59 -6.43
CA ILE A 131 -7.17 3.57 -7.45
C ILE A 131 -8.41 4.18 -8.15
N GLY A 132 -9.48 3.40 -8.36
CA GLY A 132 -10.69 3.85 -9.06
C GLY A 132 -11.75 4.54 -8.19
N ALA A 133 -11.77 4.35 -6.87
CA ALA A 133 -12.83 4.90 -5.99
C ALA A 133 -12.71 6.40 -5.71
N SER A 134 -11.54 7.00 -5.95
CA SER A 134 -11.23 8.40 -5.65
C SER A 134 -11.78 9.41 -6.68
N GLY A 135 -12.41 8.96 -7.76
CA GLY A 135 -13.06 9.81 -8.77
C GLY A 135 -14.50 10.27 -8.44
N SER A 136 -15.07 9.94 -7.27
CA SER A 136 -16.48 10.23 -6.95
C SER A 136 -16.73 11.14 -5.74
N GLY A 137 -15.69 11.77 -5.17
CA GLY A 137 -15.79 12.52 -3.92
C GLY A 137 -15.40 14.00 -4.02
N ALA A 138 -16.05 14.79 -4.89
CA ALA A 138 -15.94 16.25 -4.88
C ALA A 138 -17.27 16.91 -5.31
N ALA A 139 -18.29 16.76 -4.47
CA ALA A 139 -19.43 17.68 -4.39
C ALA A 139 -20.09 17.50 -3.01
N GLY A 140 -19.85 18.45 -2.12
CA GLY A 140 -20.36 18.48 -0.74
C GLY A 140 -19.64 19.53 0.08
#